data_AF-A0A444JHJ7-F1
#
_entry.id   AF-A0A444JHJ7-F1
#
_cell.length_a   1.000
_cell.length_b   1.000
_cell.length_c   1.000
_cell.angle_alpha   90.00
_cell.angle_beta   90.00
_cell.angle_gamma   90.00
#
_symmetry.space_group_name_H-M   'P 1'
#
loop_
_entity.id
_entity.type
_entity.pdbx_description
1 polymer ?
#
loop_
_entity_poly.entity_id
_entity_poly.type
_entity_poly.pdbx_seq_one_letter_code
_entity_poly.pdbx_strand_id
1 'polypeptide(L)'
;IKSNIAMYQEISDEQVQAAAAFVDADSFIQELPQGYDSPVSERGSSFSTGQRQLLAFARTVASQPKILILDEATANIDSETESLVQAALAKMRQGRTTIAIAHRLSTIQDANCIYVL
;
A
#
# COMPACT_ATOMS: atom_id res chain seq x y z
N ILE A 1 -0.62 5.91 13.32
CA ILE A 1 -0.65 5.16 12.03
C ILE A 1 -2.03 4.57 11.79
N LYS A 2 -2.62 3.95 12.81
CA LYS A 2 -3.98 3.40 12.79
C LYS A 2 -5.03 4.31 12.13
N SER A 3 -5.10 5.58 12.54
CA SER A 3 -6.05 6.55 11.97
C SER A 3 -5.84 6.81 10.46
N ASN A 4 -4.60 6.71 9.98
CA ASN A 4 -4.27 6.88 8.57
C ASN A 4 -4.76 5.67 7.74
N ILE A 5 -4.57 4.46 8.25
CA ILE A 5 -5.03 3.22 7.61
C ILE A 5 -6.56 3.16 7.63
N ALA A 6 -7.20 3.52 8.73
CA ALA A 6 -8.66 3.50 8.86
C ALA A 6 -9.35 4.56 7.98
N MET A 7 -8.72 5.72 7.71
CA MET A 7 -9.21 6.76 6.79
C MET A 7 -10.73 7.00 6.83
N TYR A 8 -11.23 7.49 7.97
CA TYR A 8 -12.66 7.79 8.21
C TYR A 8 -13.62 6.59 8.21
N GLN A 9 -13.09 5.35 8.17
CA GLN A 9 -13.89 4.15 8.32
C GLN A 9 -13.98 3.73 9.78
N GLU A 10 -15.16 3.25 10.18
CA GLU A 10 -15.34 2.56 11.45
C GLU A 10 -14.94 1.09 11.28
N ILE A 11 -13.65 0.82 11.45
CA ILE A 11 -13.07 -0.53 11.42
C ILE A 11 -12.36 -0.82 12.73
N SER A 12 -12.33 -2.10 13.13
CA SER A 12 -11.65 -2.52 14.36
C SER A 12 -10.13 -2.46 14.22
N ASP A 13 -9.45 -2.40 15.36
CA ASP A 13 -7.98 -2.45 15.44
C ASP A 13 -7.43 -3.72 14.78
N GLU A 14 -8.13 -4.84 14.93
CA GLU A 14 -7.80 -6.11 14.28
C GLU A 14 -7.86 -6.01 12.76
N GLN A 15 -8.87 -5.30 12.20
CA GLN A 15 -8.98 -5.08 10.77
C GLN A 15 -7.86 -4.17 10.24
N VAL A 16 -7.47 -3.14 11.02
CA VAL A 16 -6.33 -2.27 10.69
C VAL A 16 -5.03 -3.08 10.66
N GLN A 17 -4.79 -3.89 11.68
CA GLN A 17 -3.60 -4.74 11.76
C GLN A 17 -3.57 -5.77 10.65
N ALA A 18 -4.71 -6.41 10.34
CA ALA A 18 -4.83 -7.35 9.24
C ALA A 18 -4.53 -6.68 7.88
N ALA A 19 -5.01 -5.45 7.67
CA ALA A 19 -4.74 -4.71 6.45
C ALA A 19 -3.26 -4.32 6.31
N ALA A 20 -2.62 -3.89 7.40
CA ALA A 20 -1.19 -3.60 7.44
C ALA A 20 -0.33 -4.86 7.22
N ALA A 21 -0.68 -5.97 7.87
CA ALA A 21 0.01 -7.25 7.70
C ALA A 21 -0.13 -7.79 6.27
N PHE A 22 -1.30 -7.62 5.64
CA PHE A 22 -1.54 -8.07 4.26
C PHE A 22 -0.55 -7.46 3.26
N VAL A 23 -0.15 -6.19 3.49
CA VAL A 23 0.78 -5.44 2.63
C VAL A 23 2.21 -5.40 3.18
N ASP A 24 2.54 -6.26 4.15
CA ASP A 24 3.87 -6.32 4.78
C ASP A 24 4.30 -5.00 5.46
N ALA A 25 3.33 -4.17 5.88
CA ALA A 25 3.58 -2.94 6.63
C ALA A 25 3.72 -3.17 8.14
N ASP A 26 3.20 -4.29 8.66
CA ASP A 26 3.18 -4.56 10.10
C ASP A 26 4.60 -4.56 10.71
N SER A 27 5.58 -5.13 10.01
CA SER A 27 6.96 -5.24 10.49
C SER A 27 7.57 -3.89 10.91
N PHE A 28 7.56 -2.91 10.02
CA PHE A 28 8.13 -1.59 10.35
C PHE A 28 7.25 -0.79 11.31
N ILE A 29 5.93 -1.04 11.33
CA ILE A 29 5.02 -0.37 12.28
C ILE A 29 5.33 -0.83 13.71
N GLN A 30 5.58 -2.12 13.92
CA GLN A 30 5.92 -2.70 15.23
C GLN A 30 7.28 -2.23 15.77
N GLU A 31 8.21 -1.86 14.89
CA GLU A 31 9.51 -1.30 15.28
C GLU A 31 9.42 0.13 15.83
N LEU A 32 8.28 0.82 15.62
CA LEU A 32 8.09 2.17 16.13
C LEU A 32 7.81 2.17 17.65
N PRO A 33 8.26 3.21 18.38
CA PRO A 33 8.11 3.27 19.84
C PRO A 33 6.66 3.15 20.35
N GLN A 34 5.67 3.55 19.55
CA GLN A 34 4.24 3.50 19.89
C GLN A 34 3.45 2.58 18.93
N GLY A 35 4.14 1.76 18.13
CA GLY A 35 3.49 0.84 17.19
C GLY A 35 2.49 1.55 16.27
N TYR A 36 1.28 0.98 16.19
CA TYR A 36 0.15 1.53 15.42
C TYR A 36 -0.34 2.91 15.90
N ASP A 37 -0.12 3.23 17.18
CA ASP A 37 -0.50 4.52 17.77
C ASP A 37 0.50 5.63 17.46
N SER A 38 1.67 5.29 16.90
CA SER A 38 2.70 6.26 16.51
C SER A 38 2.13 7.35 15.60
N PRO A 39 2.41 8.64 15.86
CA PRO A 39 1.96 9.72 15.00
C PRO A 39 2.62 9.63 13.63
N VAL A 40 1.87 9.96 12.57
CA VAL A 40 2.45 10.17 11.23
C VAL A 40 2.88 11.63 11.17
N SER A 41 4.19 11.90 11.07
CA SER A 41 4.73 13.26 10.93
C SER A 41 4.24 13.92 9.63
N GLU A 42 4.46 15.23 9.47
CA GLU A 42 3.98 15.97 8.30
C GLU A 42 4.39 15.27 6.98
N ARG A 43 3.38 14.92 6.17
CA ARG A 43 3.51 14.15 4.91
C ARG A 43 4.25 12.80 5.03
N GLY A 44 4.33 12.24 6.25
CA GLY A 44 5.04 10.99 6.52
C GLY A 44 6.56 11.12 6.37
N SER A 45 7.13 12.30 6.63
CA SER A 45 8.56 12.59 6.47
C SER A 45 9.52 11.66 7.22
N SER A 46 9.02 10.95 8.23
CA SER A 46 9.76 9.94 9.00
C SER A 46 9.82 8.57 8.35
N PHE A 47 9.11 8.37 7.22
CA PHE A 47 9.05 7.11 6.51
C PHE A 47 9.78 7.20 5.17
N SER A 48 10.44 6.10 4.77
CA SER A 48 10.95 5.96 3.41
C SER A 48 9.81 6.03 2.39
N THR A 49 10.13 6.26 1.11
CA THR A 49 9.10 6.31 0.07
C THR A 49 8.35 4.98 -0.03
N GLY A 50 9.04 3.85 0.08
CA GLY A 50 8.40 2.53 0.10
C GLY A 50 7.49 2.32 1.31
N GLN A 51 7.90 2.71 2.52
CA GLN A 51 7.05 2.61 3.71
C GLN A 51 5.77 3.46 3.57
N ARG A 52 5.87 4.68 3.01
CA ARG A 52 4.69 5.50 2.70
C ARG A 52 3.77 4.82 1.70
N GLN A 53 4.33 4.14 0.70
CA GLN A 53 3.57 3.34 -0.26
C GLN A 53 2.81 2.22 0.43
N LEU A 54 3.49 1.45 1.30
CA LEU A 54 2.87 0.35 2.05
C LEU A 54 1.75 0.85 2.97
N LEU A 55 1.89 2.01 3.62
CA LEU A 55 0.79 2.63 4.37
C LEU A 55 -0.41 2.99 3.48
N ALA A 56 -0.17 3.56 2.30
CA ALA A 56 -1.22 3.87 1.34
C ALA A 56 -1.93 2.60 0.82
N PHE A 57 -1.18 1.50 0.67
CA PHE A 57 -1.70 0.19 0.30
C PHE A 57 -2.54 -0.41 1.43
N ALA A 58 -2.07 -0.38 2.68
CA ALA A 58 -2.82 -0.84 3.85
C ALA A 58 -4.16 -0.11 3.94
N ARG A 59 -4.15 1.22 3.76
CA ARG A 59 -5.35 2.05 3.72
C ARG A 59 -6.33 1.63 2.61
N THR A 60 -5.81 1.35 1.43
CA THR A 60 -6.63 0.84 0.31
C THR A 60 -7.22 -0.53 0.63
N VAL A 61 -6.41 -1.45 1.19
CA VAL A 61 -6.85 -2.80 1.55
C VAL A 61 -7.90 -2.81 2.65
N ALA A 62 -7.78 -1.92 3.64
CA ALA A 62 -8.74 -1.76 4.72
C ALA A 62 -10.16 -1.48 4.19
N SER A 63 -10.27 -0.71 3.11
CA SER A 63 -11.55 -0.41 2.45
C SER A 63 -12.14 -1.55 1.60
N GLN A 64 -11.40 -2.65 1.42
CA GLN A 64 -11.78 -3.81 0.60
C GLN A 64 -12.44 -3.46 -0.75
N PRO A 65 -11.78 -2.65 -1.60
CA PRO A 65 -12.40 -2.15 -2.82
C PRO A 65 -12.53 -3.28 -3.86
N LYS A 66 -13.61 -3.23 -4.65
CA LYS A 66 -13.80 -4.14 -5.80
C LYS A 66 -12.98 -3.72 -7.02
N ILE A 67 -12.73 -2.41 -7.14
CA ILE A 67 -11.98 -1.79 -8.24
C ILE A 67 -10.78 -1.05 -7.63
N LEU A 68 -9.58 -1.40 -8.09
CA LEU A 68 -8.32 -0.79 -7.69
C LEU A 68 -7.83 0.11 -8.82
N ILE A 69 -7.53 1.37 -8.50
CA ILE A 69 -6.88 2.31 -9.42
C ILE A 69 -5.48 2.58 -8.90
N LEU A 70 -4.49 2.32 -9.75
CA LEU A 70 -3.07 2.50 -9.46
C LEU A 70 -2.53 3.59 -10.37
N ASP A 71 -2.08 4.69 -9.80
CA ASP A 71 -1.43 5.77 -10.54
C ASP A 71 0.04 5.82 -10.14
N GLU A 72 0.92 5.36 -11.03
CA GLU A 72 2.37 5.27 -10.80
C GLU A 72 2.76 4.65 -9.44
N ALA A 73 2.01 3.63 -9.01
CA ALA A 73 2.11 3.05 -7.66
C ALA A 73 3.47 2.37 -7.35
N THR A 74 4.43 2.42 -8.26
CA THR A 74 5.79 1.86 -8.10
C THR A 74 6.89 2.84 -8.52
N ALA A 75 6.56 4.12 -8.73
CA ALA A 75 7.53 5.14 -9.11
C ALA A 75 8.31 5.64 -7.89
N ASN A 76 9.60 5.93 -8.07
CA ASN A 76 10.47 6.54 -7.05
C ASN A 76 10.62 5.74 -5.74
N ILE A 77 10.50 4.41 -5.79
CA ILE A 77 10.73 3.55 -4.63
C ILE A 77 12.22 3.15 -4.55
N ASP A 78 12.78 3.23 -3.35
CA ASP A 78 14.15 2.82 -3.05
C ASP A 78 14.31 1.29 -3.18
N SER A 79 15.46 0.83 -3.68
CA SER A 79 15.71 -0.59 -4.01
C SER A 79 15.51 -1.56 -2.83
N GLU A 80 15.74 -1.11 -1.59
CA GLU A 80 15.55 -1.91 -0.38
C GLU A 80 14.08 -2.29 -0.14
N THR A 81 13.14 -1.39 -0.46
CA THR A 81 11.71 -1.60 -0.22
C THR A 81 10.93 -1.95 -1.48
N GLU A 82 11.55 -1.87 -2.66
CA GLU A 82 10.91 -2.15 -3.96
C GLU A 82 10.30 -3.55 -4.01
N SER A 83 11.03 -4.57 -3.54
CA SER A 83 10.56 -5.96 -3.57
C SER A 83 9.31 -6.17 -2.70
N LEU A 84 9.27 -5.53 -1.52
CA LEU A 84 8.12 -5.60 -0.61
C LEU A 84 6.90 -4.91 -1.23
N VAL A 85 7.09 -3.72 -1.79
CA VAL A 85 5.99 -2.98 -2.43
C VAL A 85 5.44 -3.74 -3.63
N GLN A 86 6.29 -4.33 -4.47
CA GLN A 86 5.85 -5.15 -5.61
C GLN A 86 5.07 -6.38 -5.16
N ALA A 87 5.52 -7.07 -4.11
CA ALA A 87 4.83 -8.21 -3.54
C ALA A 87 3.45 -7.82 -2.97
N ALA A 88 3.37 -6.73 -2.22
CA ALA A 88 2.12 -6.17 -1.72
C ALA A 88 1.16 -5.80 -2.85
N LEU A 89 1.66 -5.16 -3.91
CA LEU A 89 0.87 -4.80 -5.08
C LEU A 89 0.32 -6.06 -5.77
N ALA A 90 1.14 -7.09 -5.95
CA ALA A 90 0.71 -8.35 -6.54
C ALA A 90 -0.41 -9.01 -5.71
N LYS A 91 -0.29 -9.07 -4.38
CA LYS A 91 -1.35 -9.55 -3.47
C LYS A 91 -2.63 -8.72 -3.61
N MET A 92 -2.51 -7.39 -3.66
CA MET A 92 -3.66 -6.49 -3.75
C MET A 92 -4.48 -6.64 -5.03
N ARG A 93 -3.84 -6.98 -6.16
CA ARG A 93 -4.51 -7.17 -7.46
C ARG A 93 -5.35 -8.45 -7.50
N GLN A 94 -5.02 -9.45 -6.69
CA GLN A 94 -5.69 -10.76 -6.75
C GLN A 94 -7.17 -10.64 -6.38
N GLY A 95 -8.03 -11.18 -7.24
CA GLY A 95 -9.49 -11.15 -7.03
C GLY A 95 -10.13 -9.78 -7.17
N ARG A 96 -9.41 -8.77 -7.69
CA ARG A 96 -9.93 -7.40 -7.89
C ARG A 96 -9.75 -6.93 -9.33
N THR A 97 -10.69 -6.13 -9.82
CA THR A 97 -10.50 -5.41 -11.08
C THR A 97 -9.48 -4.30 -10.84
N THR A 98 -8.38 -4.30 -11.59
CA THR A 98 -7.32 -3.30 -11.44
C THR A 98 -7.14 -2.49 -12.71
N ILE A 99 -7.13 -1.17 -12.58
CA ILE A 99 -6.75 -0.22 -13.63
C ILE A 99 -5.44 0.41 -13.18
N ALA A 100 -4.38 0.29 -13.99
CA ALA A 100 -3.07 0.82 -13.67
C ALA A 100 -2.58 1.79 -14.75
N ILE A 101 -2.14 2.96 -14.32
CA ILE A 101 -1.38 3.93 -15.11
C ILE A 101 0.09 3.70 -14.75
N ALA A 102 0.90 3.30 -15.72
CA ALA A 102 2.27 2.94 -15.47
C ALA A 102 3.19 3.38 -16.60
N HIS A 103 4.36 3.90 -16.21
CA HIS A 103 5.49 4.18 -17.10
C HIS A 103 6.56 3.07 -17.07
N ARG A 104 6.35 2.00 -16.27
CA ARG A 104 7.25 0.84 -16.15
C ARG A 104 6.54 -0.43 -16.63
N LEU A 105 7.14 -1.14 -17.58
CA LEU A 105 6.60 -2.39 -18.12
C LEU A 105 6.42 -3.46 -17.03
N SER A 106 7.33 -3.53 -16.07
CA SER A 106 7.26 -4.48 -14.94
C SER A 106 5.96 -4.37 -14.14
N THR A 107 5.31 -3.21 -14.13
CA THR A 107 4.05 -2.98 -13.40
C THR A 107 2.83 -3.49 -14.17
N ILE A 108 2.90 -3.56 -15.51
CA ILE A 108 1.78 -3.93 -16.40
C ILE A 108 2.00 -5.21 -17.20
N GLN A 109 3.14 -5.90 -17.03
CA GLN A 109 3.47 -7.11 -17.78
C GLN A 109 2.44 -8.25 -17.62
N ASP A 110 1.75 -8.31 -16.47
CA ASP A 110 0.72 -9.31 -16.16
C ASP A 110 -0.70 -8.83 -16.49
N ALA A 111 -0.86 -7.68 -17.16
CA ALA A 111 -2.18 -7.12 -17.43
C ALA A 111 -2.94 -7.98 -18.47
N ASN A 112 -4.25 -8.15 -18.26
CA ASN A 112 -5.09 -8.86 -19.22
C ASN A 112 -5.31 -8.07 -20.52
N CYS A 113 -5.23 -6.74 -20.43
CA CYS A 113 -5.39 -5.83 -21.56
C CYS A 113 -4.53 -4.59 -21.32
N ILE A 114 -3.91 -4.08 -22.37
CA ILE A 114 -3.09 -2.87 -22.35
C ILE A 114 -3.68 -1.90 -23.38
N TYR A 115 -3.99 -0.69 -22.95
CA TYR A 115 -4.42 0.41 -23.81
C TYR A 115 -3.25 1.39 -23.96
N VAL A 116 -2.99 1.82 -25.19
CA VAL A 116 -1.96 2.82 -25.52
C VAL A 116 -2.67 4.03 -26.13
N LEU A 117 -2.36 5.22 -25.60
CA LEU A 117 -2.89 6.52 -26.03
C LEU A 117 -1.86 7.29 -26.84
#